data_AF-A0AAD3M7V9-F1
#
_entry.id   AF-A0AAD3M7V9-F1
#
_cell.length_a   1.000
_cell.length_b   1.000
_cell.length_c   1.000
_cell.angle_alpha   90.00
_cell.angle_beta   90.00
_cell.angle_gamma   90.00
#
_symmetry.space_group_name_H-M   'P 1'
#
loop_
_entity.id
_entity.type
_entity.pdbx_description
1 polymer ?
#
loop_
_entity_poly.entity_id
_entity_poly.type
_entity_poly.pdbx_seq_one_letter_code
_entity_poly.pdbx_strand_id
1 'polypeptide(L)'
;TEEQITAEKAWYNTEKVWLVHKDGFSLATLLKTEAGSLPEGKVKIRLESDGSLLDVDEDDVEKANPPLFDRVEDLASLQYLNESSVMHSLRQRYGGNLVHTHAGPNMVVINPISAPSMYSEKVMQMFKGCRREDTAPHIYSMAQAAYRNLLTTRQDQSIVLLGKSGSGKTTNCQHIIQYLVTIAGSTNKTFSTEKWQAVYTALEAFGNASTCMNGNASRFSHIVSLDFDQAGLVTSASIQTMLLEKMRVTRRPEGESTFNVFYYLMAGVDSSL
;
A
#
# COMPACT_ATOMS: atom_id res chain seq x y z
N THR A 1 23.13 19.05 -4.82
CA THR A 1 23.59 20.45 -5.04
C THR A 1 24.35 20.93 -3.82
N GLU A 2 25.17 21.99 -3.91
CA GLU A 2 25.94 22.53 -2.75
C GLU A 2 25.04 22.89 -1.56
N GLU A 3 23.80 23.33 -1.82
CA GLU A 3 22.79 23.59 -0.79
C GLU A 3 22.40 22.33 0.00
N GLN A 4 22.24 21.17 -0.67
CA GLN A 4 21.95 19.90 0.01
C GLN A 4 23.09 19.47 0.91
N ILE A 5 24.34 19.62 0.47
CA ILE A 5 25.53 19.28 1.25
C ILE A 5 25.65 20.19 2.48
N THR A 6 25.30 21.47 2.33
CA THR A 6 25.33 22.44 3.43
C THR A 6 24.23 22.15 4.46
N ALA A 7 23.01 21.85 4.00
CA ALA A 7 21.90 21.42 4.85
C ALA A 7 22.22 20.11 5.59
N GLU A 8 22.89 19.16 4.93
CA GLU A 8 23.32 17.90 5.50
C GLU A 8 24.39 18.09 6.59
N LYS A 9 25.40 18.93 6.36
CA LYS A 9 26.39 19.29 7.38
C LYS A 9 25.75 19.98 8.58
N ALA A 10 24.78 20.88 8.36
CA ALA A 10 24.04 21.53 9.42
C ALA A 10 23.21 20.50 10.22
N TRP A 11 22.60 19.53 9.55
CA TRP A 11 21.84 18.45 10.18
C TRP A 11 22.73 17.60 11.10
N TYR A 12 23.89 17.13 10.63
CA TYR A 12 24.78 16.32 11.48
C TYR A 12 25.36 17.06 12.69
N ASN A 13 25.40 18.39 12.64
CA ASN A 13 25.81 19.21 13.78
C ASN A 13 24.68 19.40 14.81
N THR A 14 23.44 19.08 14.44
CA THR A 14 22.26 19.16 15.32
C THR A 14 21.72 17.76 15.62
N GLU A 15 21.63 17.37 16.88
CA GLU A 15 21.04 16.08 17.28
C GLU A 15 19.50 16.15 17.13
N LYS A 16 19.01 16.04 15.89
CA LYS A 16 17.59 16.07 15.56
C LYS A 16 16.92 14.75 15.97
N VAL A 17 15.76 14.87 16.59
CA VAL A 17 14.99 13.77 17.16
C VAL A 17 13.50 13.96 16.91
N TRP A 18 12.75 12.87 16.96
CA TRP A 18 11.30 12.85 17.02
C TRP A 18 10.86 12.72 18.47
N LEU A 19 10.02 13.64 18.93
CA LEU A 19 9.28 13.48 20.18
C LEU A 19 7.99 12.71 19.88
N VAL A 20 7.82 11.55 20.50
CA VAL A 20 6.61 10.74 20.42
C VAL A 20 5.61 11.23 21.47
N HIS A 21 4.35 11.35 21.08
CA HIS A 21 3.26 11.75 21.98
C HIS A 21 1.94 11.11 21.55
N LYS A 22 0.90 11.23 22.39
CA LYS A 22 -0.40 10.57 22.16
C LYS A 22 -1.02 10.82 20.78
N ASP A 23 -0.87 12.05 20.27
CA ASP A 23 -1.45 12.46 18.98
C ASP A 23 -0.50 12.25 17.77
N GLY A 24 0.66 11.62 17.95
CA GLY A 24 1.63 11.36 16.88
C GLY A 24 3.06 11.67 17.28
N PHE A 25 3.79 12.38 16.42
CA PHE A 25 5.18 12.73 16.64
C PHE A 25 5.49 14.13 16.12
N SER A 26 6.48 14.78 16.74
CA SER A 26 6.92 16.13 16.41
C SER A 26 8.43 16.21 16.28
N LEU A 27 8.95 17.02 15.35
CA LEU A 27 10.39 17.20 15.17
C LEU A 27 10.95 18.11 16.28
N ALA A 28 12.07 17.71 16.85
CA ALA A 28 12.75 18.44 17.90
C ALA A 28 14.28 18.38 17.73
N THR A 29 14.99 19.25 18.44
CA THR A 29 16.45 19.20 18.60
C THR A 29 16.78 18.84 20.04
N LEU A 30 17.58 17.78 20.23
CA LEU A 30 18.12 17.39 21.51
C LEU A 30 19.18 18.41 21.96
N LEU A 31 19.07 18.89 23.20
CA LEU A 31 20.02 19.83 23.78
C LEU A 31 21.01 19.10 24.69
N LYS A 32 22.30 19.32 24.45
CA LYS A 32 23.35 18.82 25.34
C LYS A 32 23.20 19.49 26.70
N THR A 33 22.94 18.68 27.72
CA THR A 33 22.78 19.15 29.10
C THR A 33 23.97 18.64 29.92
N GLU A 34 24.45 19.43 30.89
CA GLU A 34 25.57 19.04 31.74
C GLU A 34 25.19 17.85 32.65
N ALA A 35 26.13 16.93 32.87
CA ALA A 35 25.90 15.75 33.70
C ALA A 35 25.43 16.14 35.12
N GLY A 36 24.22 15.71 35.51
CA GLY A 36 23.62 15.99 36.83
C GLY A 36 22.59 17.12 36.87
N SER A 37 22.30 17.78 35.75
CA SER A 37 21.32 18.89 35.67
C SER A 37 19.85 18.44 35.51
N LEU A 38 19.63 17.20 35.06
CA LEU A 38 18.31 16.60 34.89
C LEU A 38 18.20 15.31 35.73
N PRO A 39 16.97 14.95 36.17
CA PRO A 39 16.70 13.63 36.73
C PRO A 39 17.15 12.52 35.78
N GLU A 40 17.57 11.38 36.34
CA GLU A 40 17.93 10.18 35.57
C GLU A 40 16.78 9.78 34.63
N GLY A 41 17.08 9.51 33.36
CA GLY A 41 16.09 9.17 32.33
C GLY A 41 15.38 10.35 31.67
N LYS A 42 15.72 11.61 32.01
CA LYS A 42 15.14 12.79 31.34
C LYS A 42 16.11 13.49 30.41
N VAL A 43 15.58 13.91 29.27
CA VAL A 43 16.31 14.68 28.25
C VAL A 43 15.62 16.01 27.97
N LYS A 44 16.42 17.03 27.67
CA LYS A 44 15.92 18.36 27.31
C LYS A 44 15.90 18.53 25.79
N ILE A 45 14.74 18.84 25.27
CA ILE A 45 14.51 19.02 23.84
C ILE A 45 13.99 20.42 23.54
N ARG A 46 14.25 20.89 22.32
CA ARG A 46 13.63 22.09 21.73
C ARG A 46 12.72 21.67 20.59
N LEU A 47 11.42 21.94 20.67
CA LEU A 47 10.50 21.67 19.56
C LEU A 47 10.80 22.60 18.38
N GLU A 48 10.78 22.05 17.16
CA GLU A 48 11.01 22.83 15.93
C GLU A 48 9.78 23.65 15.51
N SER A 49 8.59 23.26 15.98
CA SER A 49 7.33 23.92 15.63
C SER A 49 7.18 25.31 16.22
N ASP A 50 7.55 25.49 17.49
CA ASP A 50 7.33 26.72 18.26
C ASP A 50 8.56 27.18 19.06
N GLY A 51 9.65 26.41 19.04
CA GLY A 51 10.87 26.70 19.80
C GLY A 51 10.77 26.44 21.30
N SER A 52 9.67 25.83 21.77
CA SER A 52 9.48 25.52 23.19
C SER A 52 10.52 24.52 23.71
N LEU A 53 10.92 24.70 24.96
CA LEU A 53 11.86 23.83 25.66
C LEU A 53 11.10 22.90 26.60
N LEU A 54 11.28 21.60 26.43
CA LEU A 54 10.60 20.58 27.22
C LEU A 54 11.62 19.61 27.81
N ASP A 55 11.36 19.18 29.05
CA ASP A 55 12.09 18.10 29.70
C ASP A 55 11.20 16.85 29.61
N VAL A 56 11.59 15.90 28.77
CA VAL A 56 10.82 14.70 28.41
C VAL A 56 11.55 13.42 28.85
N ASP A 57 10.84 12.31 28.86
CA ASP A 57 11.46 11.00 29.07
C ASP A 57 12.34 10.64 27.86
N GLU A 58 13.49 10.02 28.10
CA GLU A 58 14.36 9.52 27.03
C GLU A 58 13.65 8.47 26.17
N ASP A 59 12.74 7.69 26.77
CA ASP A 59 11.96 6.66 26.08
C ASP A 59 10.94 7.23 25.07
N ASP A 60 10.55 8.50 25.23
CA ASP A 60 9.63 9.20 24.32
C ASP A 60 10.36 9.85 23.13
N VAL A 61 11.67 9.63 22.99
CA VAL A 61 12.51 10.29 21.99
C VAL A 61 13.13 9.28 21.01
N GLU A 62 12.81 9.44 19.72
CA GLU A 62 13.38 8.62 18.64
C GLU A 62 14.36 9.43 17.77
N LYS A 63 15.40 8.81 17.22
CA LYS A 63 16.34 9.50 16.32
C LYS A 63 15.66 9.92 15.01
N ALA A 64 15.87 11.16 14.57
CA ALA A 64 15.35 11.63 13.29
C ALA A 64 16.33 11.34 12.14
N ASN A 65 15.80 10.87 11.02
CA ASN A 65 16.59 10.70 9.80
C ASN A 65 16.84 12.06 9.12
N PRO A 66 17.98 12.24 8.44
CA PRO A 66 18.23 13.42 7.61
C PRO A 66 17.13 13.66 6.56
N PRO A 67 16.89 14.91 6.12
CA PRO A 67 15.84 15.23 5.13
C PRO A 67 16.00 14.50 3.77
N LEU A 68 17.20 14.01 3.46
CA LEU A 68 17.44 13.14 2.29
C LEU A 68 16.53 11.90 2.30
N PHE A 69 16.14 11.42 3.49
CA PHE A 69 15.32 10.23 3.69
C PHE A 69 13.80 10.52 3.75
N ASP A 70 13.37 11.78 3.63
CA ASP A 70 11.96 12.17 3.78
C ASP A 70 11.03 11.46 2.79
N ARG A 71 11.52 11.09 1.60
CA ARG A 71 10.71 10.44 0.55
C ARG A 71 11.35 9.16 0.03
N VAL A 72 12.07 8.42 0.89
CA VAL A 72 12.71 7.15 0.49
C VAL A 72 11.74 6.21 -0.23
N GLU A 73 12.22 5.57 -1.28
CA GLU A 73 11.44 4.60 -2.04
C GLU A 73 11.31 3.26 -1.32
N ASP A 74 12.29 2.91 -0.49
CA ASP A 74 12.30 1.72 0.35
C ASP A 74 12.52 2.11 1.82
N LEU A 75 11.54 1.79 2.68
CA LEU A 75 11.63 2.05 4.12
C LEU A 75 12.81 1.31 4.77
N ALA A 76 13.28 0.20 4.20
CA ALA A 76 14.46 -0.51 4.69
C ALA A 76 15.77 0.26 4.48
N SER A 77 15.77 1.34 3.70
CA SER A 77 16.93 2.21 3.47
C SER A 77 17.08 3.33 4.51
N LEU A 78 16.13 3.50 5.43
CA LEU A 78 16.22 4.48 6.51
C LEU A 78 17.44 4.19 7.38
N GLN A 79 18.20 5.25 7.72
CA GLN A 79 19.35 5.14 8.63
C GLN A 79 18.90 4.76 10.04
N TYR A 80 17.83 5.39 10.53
CA TYR A 80 17.19 5.09 11.80
C TYR A 80 15.79 4.53 11.54
N LEU A 81 15.62 3.22 11.73
CA LEU A 81 14.32 2.58 11.56
C LEU A 81 13.52 2.65 12.86
N ASN A 82 12.59 3.60 12.92
CA ASN A 82 11.66 3.79 14.04
C ASN A 82 10.26 4.18 13.52
N GLU A 83 9.26 4.15 14.40
CA GLU A 83 7.86 4.37 14.01
C GLU A 83 7.66 5.78 13.44
N SER A 84 8.23 6.80 14.10
CA SER A 84 8.10 8.20 13.67
C SER A 84 8.69 8.42 12.28
N SER A 85 9.88 7.85 11.99
CA SER A 85 10.53 8.01 10.70
C SER A 85 9.78 7.30 9.57
N VAL A 86 9.28 6.09 9.82
CA VAL A 86 8.46 5.37 8.84
C VAL A 86 7.18 6.14 8.54
N MET A 87 6.49 6.60 9.59
CA MET A 87 5.26 7.37 9.46
C MET A 87 5.48 8.72 8.76
N HIS A 88 6.59 9.41 9.05
CA HIS A 88 6.99 10.63 8.36
C HIS A 88 7.22 10.37 6.87
N SER A 89 8.03 9.39 6.51
CA SER A 89 8.30 9.08 5.09
C SER A 89 7.02 8.70 4.34
N LEU A 90 6.16 7.88 4.93
CA LEU A 90 4.86 7.53 4.35
C LEU A 90 3.95 8.76 4.18
N ARG A 91 3.91 9.66 5.16
CA ARG A 91 3.13 10.91 5.10
C ARG A 91 3.63 11.85 4.00
N GLN A 92 4.95 12.04 3.89
CA GLN A 92 5.56 12.88 2.85
C GLN A 92 5.31 12.32 1.45
N ARG A 93 5.44 10.99 1.28
CA ARG A 93 5.15 10.31 0.02
C ARG A 93 3.68 10.42 -0.36
N TYR A 94 2.77 10.18 0.59
CA TYR A 94 1.34 10.33 0.37
C TYR A 94 0.96 11.77 -0.02
N GLY A 95 1.52 12.78 0.65
CA GLY A 95 1.34 14.19 0.28
C GLY A 95 1.86 14.55 -1.12
N GLY A 96 2.84 13.79 -1.63
CA GLY A 96 3.33 13.86 -3.01
C GLY A 96 2.59 12.97 -4.02
N ASN A 97 1.44 12.38 -3.65
CA ASN A 97 0.70 11.39 -4.46
C ASN A 97 1.49 10.11 -4.80
N LEU A 98 2.51 9.76 -4.01
CA LEU A 98 3.29 8.54 -4.13
C LEU A 98 2.75 7.48 -3.16
N VAL A 99 1.72 6.76 -3.58
CA VAL A 99 0.97 5.84 -2.70
C VAL A 99 1.65 4.50 -2.44
N HIS A 100 2.60 4.11 -3.28
CA HIS A 100 3.36 2.87 -3.12
C HIS A 100 4.74 3.17 -2.53
N THR A 101 5.16 2.34 -1.58
CA THR A 101 6.48 2.41 -0.96
C THR A 101 6.99 1.00 -0.70
N HIS A 102 8.24 0.69 -1.03
CA HIS A 102 8.85 -0.58 -0.67
C HIS A 102 9.13 -0.64 0.84
N ALA A 103 9.08 -1.85 1.39
CA ALA A 103 9.40 -2.13 2.79
C ALA A 103 10.22 -3.42 2.85
N GLY A 104 11.49 -3.35 2.45
CA GLY A 104 12.31 -4.53 2.22
C GLY A 104 11.63 -5.42 1.16
N PRO A 105 11.47 -6.75 1.36
CA PRO A 105 10.82 -7.62 0.37
C PRO A 105 9.34 -7.29 0.13
N ASN A 106 8.69 -6.57 1.03
CA ASN A 106 7.27 -6.26 0.99
C ASN A 106 7.00 -4.87 0.38
N MET A 107 5.71 -4.53 0.24
CA MET A 107 5.26 -3.22 -0.21
C MET A 107 4.15 -2.71 0.70
N VAL A 108 4.23 -1.43 1.04
CA VAL A 108 3.16 -0.69 1.72
C VAL A 108 2.45 0.16 0.67
N VAL A 109 1.13 0.05 0.63
CA VAL A 109 0.27 0.82 -0.27
C VAL A 109 -0.76 1.58 0.56
N ILE A 110 -0.77 2.91 0.45
CA ILE A 110 -1.76 3.76 1.10
C ILE A 110 -2.85 4.09 0.09
N ASN A 111 -4.10 3.68 0.37
CA ASN A 111 -5.21 3.92 -0.54
C ASN A 111 -5.41 5.43 -0.80
N PRO A 112 -5.30 5.93 -2.06
CA PRO A 112 -5.48 7.35 -2.38
C PRO A 112 -6.92 7.86 -2.25
N ILE A 113 -7.91 6.98 -2.03
CA ILE A 113 -9.37 7.27 -1.96
C ILE A 113 -9.96 7.76 -3.30
N SER A 114 -9.15 8.38 -4.16
CA SER A 114 -9.44 8.77 -5.53
C SER A 114 -8.80 7.80 -6.52
N ALA A 115 -9.33 7.74 -7.75
CA ALA A 115 -8.76 6.92 -8.82
C ALA A 115 -7.47 7.55 -9.35
N PRO A 116 -6.28 6.98 -9.07
CA PRO A 116 -5.03 7.57 -9.50
C PRO A 116 -4.77 7.25 -10.98
N SER A 117 -4.24 8.22 -11.73
CA SER A 117 -3.90 8.07 -13.16
C SER A 117 -2.71 7.13 -13.44
N MET A 118 -2.11 6.56 -12.40
CA MET A 118 -0.93 5.70 -12.48
C MET A 118 -1.21 4.31 -13.07
N TYR A 119 -2.47 3.89 -13.13
CA TYR A 119 -2.85 2.60 -13.70
C TYR A 119 -3.22 2.75 -15.18
N SER A 120 -2.25 2.55 -16.07
CA SER A 120 -2.48 2.50 -17.51
C SER A 120 -1.61 1.43 -18.17
N GLU A 121 -2.00 0.98 -19.36
CA GLU A 121 -1.24 0.00 -20.14
C GLU A 121 0.16 0.52 -20.50
N LYS A 122 0.30 1.82 -20.78
CA LYS A 122 1.61 2.46 -21.00
C LYS A 122 2.54 2.26 -19.80
N VAL A 123 2.01 2.48 -18.59
CA VAL A 123 2.76 2.24 -17.35
C VAL A 123 3.10 0.76 -17.21
N MET A 124 2.17 -0.17 -17.49
CA MET A 124 2.46 -1.60 -17.45
C MET A 124 3.68 -1.97 -18.32
N GLN A 125 3.75 -1.45 -19.55
CA GLN A 125 4.88 -1.70 -20.45
C GLN A 125 6.20 -1.15 -19.91
N MET A 126 6.20 -0.05 -19.16
CA MET A 126 7.41 0.48 -18.52
C MET A 126 7.99 -0.44 -17.44
N PHE A 127 7.17 -1.28 -16.80
CA PHE A 127 7.64 -2.25 -15.81
C PHE A 127 8.03 -3.60 -16.43
N LYS A 128 7.70 -3.83 -17.71
CA LYS A 128 7.94 -5.12 -18.37
C LYS A 128 9.44 -5.43 -18.43
N GLY A 129 9.84 -6.54 -17.83
CA GLY A 129 11.24 -7.01 -17.87
C GLY A 129 12.20 -6.25 -16.94
N CYS A 130 11.75 -5.18 -16.28
CA CYS A 130 12.57 -4.42 -15.36
C CYS A 130 12.84 -5.20 -14.07
N ARG A 131 13.98 -4.92 -13.45
CA ARG A 131 14.26 -5.39 -12.09
C ARG A 131 13.66 -4.41 -11.10
N ARG A 132 13.50 -4.86 -9.87
CA ARG A 132 12.92 -4.04 -8.81
C ARG A 132 13.76 -2.78 -8.57
N GLU A 133 15.08 -2.94 -8.53
CA GLU A 133 16.05 -1.87 -8.34
C GLU A 133 16.03 -0.80 -9.45
N ASP A 134 15.51 -1.14 -10.62
CA ASP A 134 15.45 -0.24 -11.78
C ASP A 134 14.10 0.52 -11.86
N THR A 135 13.18 0.25 -10.93
CA THR A 135 11.81 0.77 -10.99
C THR A 135 11.40 1.45 -9.70
N ALA A 136 10.67 2.55 -9.84
CA ALA A 136 10.02 3.19 -8.71
C ALA A 136 8.99 2.24 -8.06
N PRO A 137 8.69 2.40 -6.75
CA PRO A 137 7.71 1.57 -6.06
C PRO A 137 6.35 1.58 -6.76
N HIS A 138 5.88 0.39 -7.15
CA HIS A 138 4.57 0.21 -7.77
C HIS A 138 4.12 -1.26 -7.64
N ILE A 139 2.81 -1.53 -7.54
CA ILE A 139 2.33 -2.93 -7.50
C ILE A 139 2.74 -3.78 -8.71
N TYR A 140 3.00 -3.13 -9.85
CA TYR A 140 3.49 -3.79 -11.07
C TYR A 140 4.93 -4.27 -10.90
N SER A 141 5.78 -3.61 -10.10
CA SER A 141 7.11 -4.14 -9.80
C SER A 141 7.03 -5.41 -8.97
N MET A 142 6.05 -5.52 -8.06
CA MET A 142 5.78 -6.76 -7.32
C MET A 142 5.24 -7.88 -8.21
N ALA A 143 4.28 -7.57 -9.08
CA ALA A 143 3.75 -8.53 -10.04
C ALA A 143 4.85 -9.03 -11.01
N GLN A 144 5.69 -8.12 -11.52
CA GLN A 144 6.81 -8.45 -12.39
C GLN A 144 7.87 -9.29 -11.69
N ALA A 145 8.20 -8.97 -10.43
CA ALA A 145 9.15 -9.74 -9.65
C ALA A 145 8.65 -11.17 -9.41
N ALA A 146 7.38 -11.34 -9.03
CA ALA A 146 6.76 -12.65 -8.88
C ALA A 146 6.75 -13.41 -10.22
N TYR A 147 6.33 -12.78 -11.31
CA TYR A 147 6.34 -13.41 -12.63
C TYR A 147 7.74 -13.84 -13.09
N ARG A 148 8.75 -12.99 -12.90
CA ARG A 148 10.14 -13.33 -13.21
C ARG A 148 10.64 -14.50 -12.35
N ASN A 149 10.32 -14.50 -11.05
CA ASN A 149 10.71 -15.57 -10.14
C ASN A 149 10.05 -16.90 -10.53
N LEU A 150 8.77 -16.89 -10.90
CA LEU A 150 8.06 -18.06 -11.41
C LEU A 150 8.80 -18.68 -12.62
N LEU A 151 9.17 -17.87 -13.61
CA LEU A 151 9.86 -18.36 -14.81
C LEU A 151 11.30 -18.82 -14.54
N THR A 152 12.01 -18.13 -13.66
CA THR A 152 13.43 -18.39 -13.38
C THR A 152 13.61 -19.59 -12.45
N THR A 153 12.83 -19.65 -11.37
CA THR A 153 12.94 -20.69 -10.34
C THR A 153 12.11 -21.92 -10.65
N ARG A 154 11.14 -21.82 -11.56
CA ARG A 154 10.14 -22.86 -11.86
C ARG A 154 9.35 -23.29 -10.59
N GLN A 155 9.17 -22.36 -9.66
CA GLN A 155 8.38 -22.55 -8.45
C GLN A 155 7.19 -21.58 -8.43
N ASP A 156 6.05 -22.07 -7.96
CA ASP A 156 4.82 -21.29 -7.83
C ASP A 156 5.02 -20.08 -6.90
N GLN A 157 4.36 -18.97 -7.23
CA GLN A 157 4.48 -17.71 -6.51
C GLN A 157 3.12 -17.25 -6.01
N SER A 158 3.10 -16.61 -4.85
CA SER A 158 1.88 -16.06 -4.24
C SER A 158 2.05 -14.60 -3.88
N ILE A 159 1.06 -13.76 -4.22
CA ILE A 159 0.97 -12.38 -3.76
C ILE A 159 -0.21 -12.28 -2.79
N VAL A 160 0.06 -11.95 -1.53
CA VAL A 160 -0.95 -11.84 -0.49
C VAL A 160 -1.19 -10.38 -0.13
N LEU A 161 -2.45 -9.94 -0.26
CA LEU A 161 -2.86 -8.57 0.01
C LEU A 161 -3.47 -8.47 1.40
N LEU A 162 -2.79 -7.78 2.30
CA LEU A 162 -3.20 -7.61 3.70
C LEU A 162 -3.71 -6.19 3.96
N GLY A 163 -4.55 -6.04 4.99
CA GLY A 163 -5.02 -4.73 5.46
C GLY A 163 -6.49 -4.72 5.87
N LYS A 164 -6.90 -3.66 6.59
CA LYS A 164 -8.28 -3.46 7.06
C LYS A 164 -9.26 -3.30 5.90
N SER A 165 -10.57 -3.49 6.15
CA SER A 165 -11.60 -3.13 5.17
C SER A 165 -11.42 -1.69 4.68
N GLY A 166 -11.54 -1.48 3.36
CA GLY A 166 -11.32 -0.17 2.72
C GLY A 166 -9.86 0.14 2.37
N SER A 167 -8.89 -0.71 2.70
CA SER A 167 -7.47 -0.47 2.37
C SER A 167 -7.09 -0.61 0.88
N GLY A 168 -8.04 -0.95 0.01
CA GLY A 168 -7.79 -1.09 -1.44
C GLY A 168 -7.28 -2.46 -1.90
N LYS A 169 -7.36 -3.51 -1.06
CA LYS A 169 -6.92 -4.88 -1.43
C LYS A 169 -7.51 -5.35 -2.76
N THR A 170 -8.83 -5.24 -2.92
CA THR A 170 -9.53 -5.75 -4.11
C THR A 170 -9.10 -5.02 -5.39
N THR A 171 -8.92 -3.70 -5.32
CA THR A 171 -8.45 -2.89 -6.45
C THR A 171 -7.00 -3.23 -6.83
N ASN A 172 -6.12 -3.38 -5.85
CA ASN A 172 -4.73 -3.79 -6.10
C ASN A 172 -4.66 -5.20 -6.71
N CYS A 173 -5.50 -6.14 -6.26
CA CYS A 173 -5.60 -7.49 -6.84
C CYS A 173 -5.96 -7.44 -8.33
N GLN A 174 -6.98 -6.64 -8.69
CA GLN A 174 -7.39 -6.48 -10.08
C GLN A 174 -6.25 -5.93 -10.95
N HIS A 175 -5.55 -4.90 -10.48
CA HIS A 175 -4.44 -4.33 -11.24
C HIS A 175 -3.26 -5.28 -11.39
N ILE A 176 -2.94 -6.07 -10.36
CA ILE A 176 -1.89 -7.11 -10.44
C ILE A 176 -2.26 -8.15 -11.50
N ILE A 177 -3.50 -8.65 -11.50
CA ILE A 177 -3.96 -9.65 -12.48
C ILE A 177 -3.98 -9.04 -13.88
N GLN A 178 -4.51 -7.82 -14.03
CA GLN A 178 -4.52 -7.11 -15.31
C GLN A 178 -3.09 -6.90 -15.86
N TYR A 179 -2.12 -6.60 -14.99
CA TYR A 179 -0.72 -6.51 -15.36
C TYR A 179 -0.18 -7.85 -15.87
N LEU A 180 -0.35 -8.93 -15.10
CA LEU A 180 0.16 -10.26 -15.45
C LEU A 180 -0.41 -10.72 -16.80
N VAL A 181 -1.72 -10.57 -17.01
CA VAL A 181 -2.38 -10.95 -18.27
C VAL A 181 -1.87 -10.15 -19.46
N THR A 182 -1.71 -8.83 -19.29
CA THR A 182 -1.22 -7.95 -20.36
C THR A 182 0.22 -8.24 -20.73
N ILE A 183 1.09 -8.48 -19.74
CA ILE A 183 2.53 -8.62 -19.95
C ILE A 183 2.92 -10.03 -20.40
N ALA A 184 2.35 -11.06 -19.77
CA ALA A 184 2.58 -12.45 -20.15
C ALA A 184 1.89 -12.79 -21.48
N GLY A 185 0.73 -12.17 -21.77
CA GLY A 185 -0.12 -12.59 -22.87
C GLY A 185 -0.84 -13.91 -22.57
N SER A 186 -1.67 -14.37 -23.50
CA SER A 186 -2.45 -15.61 -23.34
C SER A 186 -2.39 -16.48 -24.59
N THR A 187 -2.18 -17.77 -24.38
CA THR A 187 -2.23 -18.79 -25.44
C THR A 187 -3.67 -18.90 -25.95
N ASN A 188 -3.86 -18.80 -27.27
CA ASN A 188 -5.19 -18.86 -27.92
C ASN A 188 -6.22 -17.80 -27.45
N LYS A 189 -5.80 -16.71 -26.79
CA LYS A 189 -6.70 -15.68 -26.23
C LYS A 189 -7.78 -16.26 -25.30
N THR A 190 -7.49 -17.35 -24.60
CA THR A 190 -8.41 -17.98 -23.65
C THR A 190 -8.77 -17.03 -22.51
N PHE A 191 -7.80 -16.22 -22.07
CA PHE A 191 -7.98 -15.22 -21.02
C PHE A 191 -7.54 -13.83 -21.52
N SER A 192 -8.37 -12.82 -21.26
CA SER A 192 -8.12 -11.43 -21.65
C SER A 192 -8.50 -10.48 -20.52
N THR A 193 -8.03 -9.24 -20.61
CA THR A 193 -8.35 -8.18 -19.64
C THR A 193 -9.84 -7.88 -19.61
N GLU A 194 -10.54 -7.96 -20.75
CA GLU A 194 -12.00 -7.75 -20.81
C GLU A 194 -12.76 -8.88 -20.10
N LYS A 195 -12.34 -10.14 -20.31
CA LYS A 195 -12.91 -11.29 -19.59
C LYS A 195 -12.69 -11.17 -18.09
N TRP A 196 -11.49 -10.77 -17.68
CA TRP A 196 -11.19 -10.53 -16.27
C TRP A 196 -12.09 -9.45 -15.66
N GLN A 197 -12.26 -8.32 -16.37
CA GLN A 197 -13.16 -7.25 -15.93
C GLN A 197 -14.60 -7.73 -15.79
N ALA A 198 -15.10 -8.51 -16.77
CA ALA A 198 -16.46 -9.05 -16.72
C ALA A 198 -16.67 -10.01 -15.55
N VAL A 199 -15.71 -10.91 -15.29
CA VAL A 199 -15.75 -11.82 -14.14
C VAL A 199 -15.75 -11.03 -12.83
N TYR A 200 -14.90 -10.01 -12.72
CA TYR A 200 -14.83 -9.18 -11.53
C TYR A 200 -16.13 -8.39 -11.32
N THR A 201 -16.74 -7.83 -12.37
CA THR A 201 -18.07 -7.19 -12.29
C THR A 201 -19.13 -8.13 -11.74
N ALA A 202 -19.14 -9.41 -12.15
CA ALA A 202 -20.05 -10.39 -11.60
C ALA A 202 -19.76 -10.67 -10.11
N LEU A 203 -18.50 -10.90 -9.75
CA LEU A 203 -18.11 -11.13 -8.35
C LEU A 203 -18.46 -9.95 -7.44
N GLU A 204 -18.27 -8.73 -7.93
CA GLU A 204 -18.65 -7.51 -7.23
C GLU A 204 -20.16 -7.41 -7.04
N ALA A 205 -20.96 -7.66 -8.08
CA ALA A 205 -22.40 -7.61 -7.97
C ALA A 205 -22.93 -8.59 -6.90
N PHE A 206 -22.46 -9.83 -6.91
CA PHE A 206 -22.96 -10.89 -6.03
C PHE A 206 -22.28 -10.94 -4.65
N GLY A 207 -21.10 -10.34 -4.50
CA GLY A 207 -20.26 -10.50 -3.31
C GLY A 207 -19.94 -9.20 -2.56
N ASN A 208 -20.19 -8.03 -3.15
CA ASN A 208 -19.94 -6.76 -2.48
C ASN A 208 -21.24 -6.17 -1.89
N ALA A 209 -21.07 -5.41 -0.82
CA ALA A 209 -22.12 -4.64 -0.17
C ALA A 209 -21.54 -3.32 0.37
N SER A 210 -22.39 -2.31 0.50
CA SER A 210 -22.05 -1.05 1.18
C SER A 210 -22.05 -1.25 2.70
N THR A 211 -21.01 -0.74 3.34
CA THR A 211 -20.78 -0.79 4.80
C THR A 211 -20.47 0.62 5.31
N CYS A 212 -20.49 0.82 6.63
CA CYS A 212 -20.16 2.12 7.23
C CYS A 212 -18.73 2.61 6.90
N MET A 213 -17.80 1.68 6.62
CA MET A 213 -16.40 2.01 6.33
C MET A 213 -16.06 2.05 4.84
N ASN A 214 -16.83 1.38 4.00
CA ASN A 214 -16.54 1.21 2.58
C ASN A 214 -17.85 0.99 1.81
N GLY A 215 -18.13 1.87 0.85
CA GLY A 215 -19.34 1.84 0.03
C GLY A 215 -19.44 0.65 -0.93
N ASN A 216 -18.34 -0.07 -1.16
CA ASN A 216 -18.31 -1.25 -2.01
C ASN A 216 -17.36 -2.31 -1.42
N ALA A 217 -17.72 -2.85 -0.26
CA ALA A 217 -16.90 -3.79 0.48
C ALA A 217 -17.11 -5.22 -0.01
N SER A 218 -16.03 -5.91 -0.40
CA SER A 218 -16.06 -7.36 -0.64
C SER A 218 -16.38 -8.10 0.67
N ARG A 219 -17.49 -8.84 0.69
CA ARG A 219 -17.97 -9.63 1.85
C ARG A 219 -17.78 -11.13 1.66
N PHE A 220 -16.73 -11.47 0.91
CA PHE A 220 -16.23 -12.80 0.66
C PHE A 220 -14.71 -12.73 0.49
N SER A 221 -14.02 -13.83 0.74
CA SER A 221 -12.63 -14.01 0.38
C SER A 221 -12.54 -14.71 -0.95
N HIS A 222 -11.51 -14.40 -1.74
CA HIS A 222 -11.24 -15.15 -2.97
C HIS A 222 -9.74 -15.32 -3.18
N ILE A 223 -9.39 -16.43 -3.83
CA ILE A 223 -8.06 -16.75 -4.32
C ILE A 223 -8.17 -16.83 -5.83
N VAL A 224 -7.30 -16.12 -6.54
CA VAL A 224 -7.18 -16.20 -8.00
C VAL A 224 -5.88 -16.90 -8.31
N SER A 225 -5.96 -18.00 -9.06
CA SER A 225 -4.80 -18.74 -9.54
C SER A 225 -4.67 -18.53 -11.04
N LEU A 226 -3.48 -18.18 -11.50
CA LEU A 226 -3.13 -18.04 -12.92
C LEU A 226 -2.09 -19.10 -13.26
N ASP A 227 -2.38 -19.91 -14.29
CA ASP A 227 -1.47 -20.96 -14.75
C ASP A 227 -0.71 -20.50 -15.98
N PHE A 228 0.61 -20.69 -15.97
CA PHE A 228 1.51 -20.28 -17.04
C PHE A 228 2.14 -21.50 -17.72
N ASP A 229 2.30 -21.45 -19.03
CA ASP A 229 3.04 -22.50 -19.76
C ASP A 229 4.57 -22.33 -19.64
N GLN A 230 5.30 -23.25 -20.26
CA GLN A 230 6.77 -23.21 -20.26
C GLN A 230 7.36 -21.97 -20.94
N ALA A 231 6.62 -21.35 -21.85
CA ALA A 231 6.98 -20.11 -22.55
C ALA A 231 6.59 -18.85 -21.75
N GLY A 232 5.87 -19.01 -20.65
CA GLY A 232 5.40 -17.94 -19.78
C GLY A 232 4.07 -17.32 -20.19
N LEU A 233 3.32 -17.92 -21.11
CA LEU A 233 2.00 -17.43 -21.50
C LEU A 233 0.92 -17.91 -20.53
N VAL A 234 -0.10 -17.08 -20.29
CA VAL A 234 -1.26 -17.47 -19.47
C VAL A 234 -2.09 -18.51 -20.22
N THR A 235 -2.24 -19.68 -19.61
CA THR A 235 -3.04 -20.80 -20.15
C THR A 235 -4.43 -20.87 -19.54
N SER A 236 -4.53 -20.60 -18.24
CA SER A 236 -5.71 -20.85 -17.42
C SER A 236 -5.79 -19.83 -16.28
N ALA A 237 -7.01 -19.54 -15.83
CA ALA A 237 -7.29 -18.74 -14.66
C ALA A 237 -8.44 -19.38 -13.88
N SER A 238 -8.30 -19.52 -12.57
CA SER A 238 -9.35 -20.04 -11.70
C SER A 238 -9.56 -19.12 -10.50
N ILE A 239 -10.81 -19.06 -10.02
CA ILE A 239 -11.19 -18.25 -8.86
C ILE A 239 -11.88 -19.15 -7.86
N GLN A 240 -11.29 -19.27 -6.67
CA GLN A 240 -11.91 -19.95 -5.55
C GLN A 240 -12.47 -18.91 -4.59
N THR A 241 -13.79 -18.93 -4.37
CA THR A 241 -14.46 -18.04 -3.41
C THR A 241 -14.70 -18.77 -2.09
N MET A 242 -14.59 -18.03 -0.98
CA MET A 242 -14.67 -18.56 0.38
C MET A 242 -15.36 -17.54 1.29
N LEU A 243 -15.92 -18.02 2.41
CA LEU A 243 -16.39 -17.18 3.53
C LEU A 243 -17.36 -16.04 3.12
N LEU A 244 -18.26 -16.30 2.17
CA LEU A 244 -19.33 -15.35 1.83
C LEU A 244 -20.20 -15.10 3.06
N GLU A 245 -20.44 -13.83 3.40
CA GLU A 245 -21.29 -13.42 4.51
C GLU A 245 -22.79 -13.59 4.19
N LYS A 246 -23.22 -14.85 4.05
CA LYS A 246 -24.58 -15.25 3.64
C LYS A 246 -25.69 -14.65 4.49
N MET A 247 -25.42 -14.29 5.74
CA MET A 247 -26.40 -13.68 6.65
C MET A 247 -26.99 -12.37 6.09
N ARG A 248 -26.23 -11.62 5.27
CA ARG A 248 -26.68 -10.37 4.63
C ARG A 248 -27.86 -10.53 3.69
N VAL A 249 -28.13 -11.74 3.21
CA VAL A 249 -29.30 -12.04 2.38
C VAL A 249 -30.58 -11.94 3.19
N THR A 250 -30.56 -12.33 4.47
CA THR A 250 -31.76 -12.37 5.32
C THR A 250 -31.81 -11.23 6.34
N ARG A 251 -30.65 -10.78 6.82
CA ARG A 251 -30.54 -9.74 7.85
C ARG A 251 -29.45 -8.75 7.46
N ARG A 252 -29.84 -7.49 7.38
CA ARG A 252 -28.95 -6.37 7.06
C ARG A 252 -28.48 -5.73 8.38
N PRO A 253 -27.16 -5.60 8.61
CA PRO A 253 -26.64 -4.81 9.72
C PRO A 253 -27.13 -3.36 9.65
N GLU A 254 -27.27 -2.73 10.81
CA GLU A 254 -27.73 -1.34 10.90
C GLU A 254 -26.76 -0.39 10.17
N GLY A 255 -27.29 0.49 9.33
CA GLY A 255 -26.48 1.43 8.53
C GLY A 255 -25.77 0.82 7.31
N GLU A 256 -25.96 -0.47 7.02
CA GLU A 256 -25.32 -1.16 5.87
C GLU A 256 -26.35 -1.57 4.80
N SER A 257 -25.88 -2.06 3.65
CA SER A 257 -26.71 -2.62 2.57
C SER A 257 -26.63 -4.16 2.51
N THR A 258 -27.55 -4.78 1.77
CA THR A 258 -27.35 -6.17 1.29
C THR A 258 -26.43 -6.18 0.05
N PHE A 259 -26.27 -7.32 -0.60
CA PHE A 259 -25.44 -7.46 -1.81
C PHE A 259 -25.95 -6.58 -2.96
N ASN A 260 -25.02 -5.98 -3.71
CA ASN A 260 -25.29 -5.01 -4.77
C ASN A 260 -26.28 -5.54 -5.82
N VAL A 261 -26.21 -6.83 -6.16
CA VAL A 261 -27.08 -7.49 -7.16
C VAL A 261 -28.56 -7.30 -6.87
N PHE A 262 -28.98 -7.29 -5.61
CA PHE A 262 -30.40 -7.10 -5.26
C PHE A 262 -30.88 -5.69 -5.64
N TYR A 263 -30.04 -4.68 -5.42
CA TYR A 263 -30.36 -3.31 -5.81
C TYR A 263 -30.31 -3.13 -7.33
N TYR A 264 -29.35 -3.75 -8.01
CA TYR A 264 -29.27 -3.72 -9.47
C TYR A 264 -30.49 -4.37 -10.12
N LEU A 265 -30.96 -5.50 -9.58
CA LEU A 265 -32.17 -6.15 -10.05
C LEU A 265 -33.40 -5.26 -9.82
N MET A 266 -33.58 -4.74 -8.61
CA MET A 266 -34.73 -3.88 -8.29
C MET A 266 -34.79 -2.60 -9.14
N ALA A 267 -33.64 -2.04 -9.54
CA ALA A 267 -33.57 -0.84 -10.35
C ALA A 267 -33.57 -1.11 -11.86
N GLY A 268 -33.10 -2.28 -12.29
CA GLY A 268 -32.84 -2.61 -13.70
C GLY A 268 -33.81 -3.63 -14.31
N VAL A 269 -34.73 -4.21 -13.55
CA VAL A 269 -35.78 -5.07 -14.08
C VAL A 269 -36.72 -4.25 -14.95
N ASP A 270 -36.99 -4.74 -16.15
CA ASP A 270 -38.00 -4.16 -17.03
C ASP A 270 -39.38 -4.32 -16.40
N SER A 271 -40.23 -3.31 -16.56
CA SER A 271 -41.61 -3.24 -16.09
C SER A 271 -42.53 -4.38 -16.57
N SER A 272 -42.03 -5.23 -17.47
CA SER A 272 -42.71 -6.42 -18.01
C SER A 272 -42.53 -7.69 -17.17
N LEU A 273 -41.66 -7.66 -16.16
CA LEU A 273 -41.45 -8.73 -15.16
C LEU A 273 -42.25 -8.46 -13.88
#